data_AF-A0A5E4L9M9-F1
#
_entry.id   AF-A0A5E4L9M9-F1
#
_cell.length_a   1.000
_cell.length_b   1.000
_cell.length_c   1.000
_cell.angle_alpha   90.00
_cell.angle_beta   90.00
_cell.angle_gamma   90.00
#
_symmetry.space_group_name_H-M   'P 1'
#
loop_
_entity.id
_entity.type
_entity.pdbx_description
1 polymer ?
#
loop_
_entity_poly.entity_id
_entity_poly.type
_entity_poly.pdbx_seq_one_letter_code
_entity_poly.pdbx_strand_id
1 'polypeptide(L)'
;MADRSEFFRKDRISTGIGELDVVLEGGYQNPGTVMILGPSGQEKLAFAFHFASAGIREGEKVAYVAMDLSPEEIEGKAAALGMNFKSHTNKELVFIDAYSQTIGARETTRKDIMVPGPSALNDLSLALNDAMSDGPGRRIRVVFHSLSTLSLYSQPDTVIKFLQVIQGRLKGANATSIWLVDEGMHDKKFITSLESLADQVLTLSDKGGAHELSIPNIPIPLSVRTGAAGLEIL
;
A
#
# COMPACT_ATOMS: atom_id res chain seq x y z
N MET A 1 30.74 -4.96 19.70
CA MET A 1 30.22 -4.08 18.64
C MET A 1 29.23 -4.91 17.85
N ALA A 2 27.93 -4.66 18.01
CA ALA A 2 26.94 -5.33 17.16
C ALA A 2 27.19 -4.91 15.71
N ASP A 3 27.14 -5.88 14.79
CA ASP A 3 27.33 -5.64 13.37
C ASP A 3 26.30 -4.60 12.89
N ARG A 4 26.76 -3.49 12.30
CA ARG A 4 25.86 -2.47 11.72
C ARG A 4 24.89 -3.10 10.72
N SER A 5 25.27 -4.20 10.06
CA SER A 5 24.42 -4.93 9.12
C SER A 5 23.20 -5.60 9.78
N GLU A 6 23.35 -6.14 11.00
CA GLU A 6 22.24 -6.72 11.78
C GLU A 6 21.25 -5.65 12.25
N PHE A 7 21.74 -4.46 12.56
CA PHE A 7 20.90 -3.34 12.99
C PHE A 7 20.01 -2.84 11.84
N PHE A 8 20.56 -2.68 10.63
CA PHE A 8 19.78 -2.30 9.45
C PHE A 8 18.73 -3.33 9.02
N ARG A 9 18.99 -4.62 9.28
CA ARG A 9 18.08 -5.71 8.93
C ARG A 9 16.89 -5.82 9.89
N LYS A 10 17.02 -5.32 11.12
CA LYS A 10 15.95 -5.36 12.14
C LYS A 10 14.84 -4.35 11.87
N ASP A 11 15.12 -3.27 11.14
CA ASP A 11 14.17 -2.21 10.80
C ASP A 11 13.64 -2.33 9.36
N ARG A 12 13.63 -3.55 8.81
CA ARG A 12 13.14 -3.84 7.44
C ARG A 12 12.00 -4.84 7.47
N ILE A 13 11.10 -4.76 6.50
CA ILE A 13 9.94 -5.63 6.34
C ILE A 13 9.85 -6.13 4.90
N SER A 14 9.49 -7.40 4.70
CA SER A 14 9.46 -8.00 3.36
C SER A 14 8.49 -7.25 2.45
N THR A 15 8.89 -7.00 1.21
CA THR A 15 8.01 -6.52 0.14
C THR A 15 7.02 -7.58 -0.33
N GLY A 16 7.29 -8.86 -0.01
CA GLY A 16 6.59 -10.02 -0.56
C GLY A 16 7.07 -10.46 -1.94
N ILE A 17 8.10 -9.81 -2.48
CA ILE A 17 8.80 -10.13 -3.73
C ILE A 17 10.27 -10.37 -3.36
N GLY A 18 10.72 -11.63 -3.39
CA GLY A 18 12.02 -12.02 -2.83
C GLY A 18 13.20 -11.33 -3.50
N GLU A 19 13.15 -11.16 -4.82
CA GLU A 19 14.17 -10.47 -5.61
C GLU A 19 14.24 -8.99 -5.25
N LEU A 20 13.09 -8.35 -5.01
CA LEU A 20 13.03 -6.96 -4.57
C LEU A 20 13.55 -6.81 -3.13
N ASP A 21 13.29 -7.79 -2.26
CA ASP A 21 13.86 -7.82 -0.90
C ASP A 21 15.38 -7.87 -0.95
N VAL A 22 15.98 -8.64 -1.86
CA VAL A 22 17.44 -8.67 -2.06
C VAL A 22 17.95 -7.31 -2.53
N VAL A 23 17.29 -6.71 -3.54
CA VAL A 23 17.67 -5.40 -4.08
C VAL A 23 17.55 -4.28 -3.03
N LEU A 24 16.59 -4.39 -2.11
CA LEU A 24 16.36 -3.43 -1.03
C LEU A 24 17.10 -3.79 0.28
N GLU A 25 18.00 -4.78 0.25
CA GLU A 25 18.80 -5.22 1.39
C GLU A 25 17.95 -5.65 2.61
N GLY A 26 16.83 -6.33 2.35
CA GLY A 26 15.90 -6.85 3.37
C GLY A 26 14.47 -6.32 3.27
N GLY A 27 14.15 -5.54 2.23
CA GLY A 27 12.80 -5.04 1.95
C GLY A 27 12.58 -3.57 2.32
N TYR A 28 11.33 -3.19 2.59
CA TYR A 28 10.97 -1.82 2.91
C TYR A 28 11.42 -1.41 4.31
N GLN A 29 11.67 -0.11 4.51
CA GLN A 29 11.95 0.42 5.85
C GLN A 29 10.71 0.31 6.76
N ASN A 30 10.93 -0.02 8.03
CA ASN A 30 9.92 -0.13 9.06
C ASN A 30 10.35 0.61 10.35
N PRO A 31 9.50 1.51 10.90
CA PRO A 31 8.29 2.03 10.28
C PRO A 31 8.64 2.90 9.06
N GLY A 32 7.74 2.97 8.07
CA GLY A 32 8.03 3.73 6.85
C GLY A 32 6.88 3.79 5.86
N THR A 33 6.91 4.78 4.98
CA THR A 33 5.94 4.96 3.90
C THR A 33 6.62 4.79 2.55
N VAL A 34 6.10 3.87 1.74
CA VAL A 34 6.55 3.62 0.37
C VAL A 34 5.46 4.11 -0.58
N MET A 35 5.79 5.06 -1.45
CA MET A 35 4.92 5.46 -2.54
C MET A 35 5.26 4.67 -3.79
N ILE A 36 4.25 4.15 -4.48
CA ILE A 36 4.39 3.52 -5.79
C ILE A 36 3.69 4.41 -6.81
N LEU A 37 4.48 5.11 -7.61
CA LEU A 37 4.04 5.97 -8.69
C LEU A 37 4.14 5.20 -10.01
N GLY A 38 3.20 5.38 -10.91
CA GLY A 38 3.30 4.82 -12.26
C GLY A 38 1.99 4.93 -13.04
N PRO A 39 1.94 4.41 -14.28
CA PRO A 39 0.74 4.50 -15.12
C PRO A 39 -0.47 3.86 -14.43
N SER A 40 -1.67 4.28 -14.81
CA SER A 40 -2.89 3.61 -14.37
C SER A 40 -2.93 2.19 -14.91
N GLY A 41 -3.15 1.21 -14.03
CA GLY A 41 -3.01 -0.20 -14.38
C GLY A 41 -3.06 -1.14 -13.18
N GLN A 42 -2.86 -2.43 -13.44
CA GLN A 42 -2.93 -3.48 -12.42
C GLN A 42 -1.56 -3.80 -11.79
N GLU A 43 -0.48 -3.30 -12.37
CA GLU A 43 0.89 -3.60 -12.00
C GLU A 43 1.22 -3.03 -10.61
N LYS A 44 0.73 -1.83 -10.30
CA LYS A 44 0.86 -1.23 -8.96
C LYS A 44 0.09 -2.02 -7.90
N LEU A 45 -1.09 -2.54 -8.27
CA LEU A 45 -1.88 -3.42 -7.40
C LEU A 45 -1.08 -4.68 -7.04
N ALA A 46 -0.29 -5.22 -7.98
CA ALA A 46 0.51 -6.40 -7.69
C ALA A 46 1.48 -6.14 -6.52
N PHE A 47 2.20 -5.01 -6.49
CA PHE A 47 3.04 -4.65 -5.34
C PHE A 47 2.27 -4.58 -4.03
N ALA A 48 1.09 -3.94 -4.03
CA ALA A 48 0.22 -3.88 -2.86
C ALA A 48 -0.22 -5.29 -2.41
N PHE A 49 -0.54 -6.18 -3.35
CA PHE A 49 -0.94 -7.54 -3.04
C PHE A 49 0.20 -8.37 -2.46
N HIS A 50 1.40 -8.29 -3.04
CA HIS A 50 2.60 -8.93 -2.49
C HIS A 50 2.88 -8.47 -1.06
N PHE A 51 2.81 -7.16 -0.81
CA PHE A 51 3.08 -6.58 0.50
C PHE A 51 2.05 -7.00 1.55
N ALA A 52 0.76 -6.98 1.21
CA ALA A 52 -0.30 -7.46 2.08
C ALA A 52 -0.19 -8.97 2.33
N SER A 53 0.07 -9.77 1.28
CA SER A 53 0.26 -11.22 1.37
C SER A 53 1.45 -11.60 2.27
N ALA A 54 2.55 -10.85 2.20
CA ALA A 54 3.70 -11.07 3.08
C ALA A 54 3.36 -10.81 4.55
N GLY A 55 2.62 -9.74 4.86
CA GLY A 55 2.16 -9.48 6.23
C GLY A 55 1.26 -10.58 6.76
N ILE A 56 0.29 -11.02 5.94
CA ILE A 56 -0.59 -12.14 6.27
C ILE A 56 0.22 -13.41 6.59
N ARG A 57 1.22 -13.75 5.77
CA ARG A 57 2.08 -14.94 5.99
C ARG A 57 2.91 -14.83 7.27
N GLU A 58 3.33 -13.62 7.63
CA GLU A 58 4.10 -13.33 8.84
C GLU A 58 3.20 -13.21 10.10
N GLY A 59 1.88 -13.32 9.95
CA GLY A 59 0.91 -13.15 11.04
C GLY A 59 0.80 -11.70 11.52
N GLU A 60 1.19 -10.75 10.68
CA GLU A 60 1.11 -9.32 10.92
C GLU A 60 -0.29 -8.79 10.58
N LYS A 61 -0.68 -7.67 11.20
CA LYS A 61 -1.96 -7.05 10.88
C LYS A 61 -1.83 -6.26 9.59
N VAL A 62 -2.80 -6.44 8.69
CA VAL A 62 -2.86 -5.76 7.39
C VAL A 62 -4.17 -4.97 7.29
N ALA A 63 -4.06 -3.66 7.22
CA ALA A 63 -5.18 -2.78 6.89
C ALA A 63 -5.12 -2.43 5.40
N TYR A 64 -6.22 -2.66 4.67
CA TYR A 64 -6.28 -2.38 3.24
C TYR A 64 -7.39 -1.36 2.97
N VAL A 65 -7.01 -0.12 2.65
CA VAL A 65 -7.93 0.96 2.29
C VAL A 65 -8.32 0.83 0.83
N ALA A 66 -9.60 0.65 0.58
CA ALA A 66 -10.20 0.43 -0.72
C ALA A 66 -11.02 1.66 -1.15
N MET A 67 -10.53 2.38 -2.17
CA MET A 67 -11.06 3.70 -2.57
C MET A 67 -11.83 3.67 -3.90
N ASP A 68 -11.44 2.79 -4.81
CA ASP A 68 -11.93 2.71 -6.20
C ASP A 68 -12.25 1.28 -6.66
N LEU A 69 -12.01 0.28 -5.80
CA LEU A 69 -12.43 -1.11 -5.99
C LEU A 69 -13.09 -1.61 -4.71
N SER A 70 -14.13 -2.43 -4.85
CA SER A 70 -14.72 -3.11 -3.70
C SER A 70 -13.75 -4.15 -3.16
N PRO A 71 -13.83 -4.54 -1.88
CA PRO A 71 -12.90 -5.54 -1.39
C PRO A 71 -13.13 -6.93 -2.00
N GLU A 72 -14.32 -7.26 -2.51
CA GLU A 72 -14.54 -8.46 -3.33
C GLU A 72 -13.71 -8.42 -4.62
N GLU A 73 -13.64 -7.27 -5.29
CA GLU A 73 -12.83 -7.09 -6.49
C GLU A 73 -11.34 -7.19 -6.18
N ILE A 74 -10.90 -6.62 -5.05
CA ILE A 74 -9.52 -6.73 -4.57
C ILE A 74 -9.18 -8.20 -4.27
N GLU A 75 -10.04 -8.92 -3.54
CA GLU A 75 -9.87 -10.36 -3.27
C GLU A 75 -9.81 -11.17 -4.57
N GLY A 76 -10.69 -10.88 -5.54
CA GLY A 76 -10.71 -11.56 -6.84
C GLY A 76 -9.43 -11.32 -7.65
N LYS A 77 -8.94 -10.07 -7.67
CA LYS A 77 -7.69 -9.71 -8.35
C LYS A 77 -6.47 -10.31 -7.66
N ALA A 78 -6.44 -10.34 -6.32
CA ALA A 78 -5.38 -10.99 -5.55
C ALA A 78 -5.37 -12.51 -5.80
N ALA A 79 -6.56 -13.14 -5.84
CA ALA A 79 -6.69 -14.56 -6.13
C ALA A 79 -6.19 -14.93 -7.53
N ALA A 80 -6.37 -14.04 -8.51
CA ALA A 80 -5.82 -14.22 -9.87
C ALA A 80 -4.28 -14.24 -9.91
N LEU A 81 -3.60 -13.70 -8.89
CA LEU A 81 -2.15 -13.79 -8.68
C LEU A 81 -1.76 -14.88 -7.67
N GLY A 82 -2.68 -15.76 -7.30
CA GLY A 82 -2.43 -16.85 -6.35
C GLY A 82 -2.43 -16.44 -4.87
N MET A 83 -2.92 -15.24 -4.53
CA MET A 83 -2.95 -14.74 -3.15
C MET A 83 -4.35 -14.80 -2.55
N ASN A 84 -4.54 -15.59 -1.50
CA ASN A 84 -5.85 -15.87 -0.92
C ASN A 84 -6.24 -14.90 0.20
N PHE A 85 -6.59 -13.66 -0.14
CA PHE A 85 -7.01 -12.65 0.84
C PHE A 85 -8.29 -13.03 1.58
N LYS A 86 -9.26 -13.58 0.84
CA LYS A 86 -10.58 -13.94 1.36
C LYS A 86 -10.55 -14.81 2.61
N SER A 87 -9.60 -15.74 2.70
CA SER A 87 -9.46 -16.63 3.87
C SER A 87 -8.89 -15.96 5.14
N HIS A 88 -8.32 -14.77 4.97
CA HIS A 88 -7.65 -13.97 6.01
C HIS A 88 -8.42 -12.69 6.37
N THR A 89 -9.48 -12.36 5.60
CA THR A 89 -10.40 -11.27 5.93
C THR A 89 -11.03 -11.50 7.31
N ASN A 90 -11.02 -10.45 8.15
CA ASN A 90 -11.41 -10.46 9.57
C ASN A 90 -10.46 -11.23 10.51
N LYS A 91 -9.25 -11.58 10.05
CA LYS A 91 -8.16 -12.14 10.86
C LYS A 91 -6.96 -11.20 10.78
N GLU A 92 -5.96 -11.55 9.99
CA GLU A 92 -4.80 -10.71 9.69
C GLU A 92 -5.20 -9.52 8.82
N LEU A 93 -6.14 -9.71 7.89
CA LEU A 93 -6.56 -8.70 6.92
C LEU A 93 -7.88 -8.03 7.34
N VAL A 94 -7.88 -6.69 7.37
CA VAL A 94 -9.07 -5.86 7.56
C VAL A 94 -9.17 -4.89 6.40
N PHE A 95 -10.33 -4.84 5.73
CA PHE A 95 -10.58 -3.79 4.74
C PHE A 95 -11.20 -2.56 5.39
N ILE A 96 -10.80 -1.40 4.88
CA ILE A 96 -11.44 -0.11 5.10
C ILE A 96 -12.07 0.28 3.77
N ASP A 97 -13.38 0.10 3.66
CA ASP A 97 -14.13 0.21 2.42
C ASP A 97 -14.75 1.59 2.28
N ALA A 98 -14.14 2.43 1.43
CA ALA A 98 -14.65 3.75 1.09
C ALA A 98 -15.27 3.79 -0.32
N TYR A 99 -15.45 2.63 -0.98
CA TYR A 99 -15.92 2.55 -2.35
C TYR A 99 -17.34 2.01 -2.45
N SER A 100 -17.65 0.91 -1.77
CA SER A 100 -18.89 0.15 -1.98
C SER A 100 -20.17 0.97 -1.77
N GLN A 101 -20.19 1.88 -0.78
CA GLN A 101 -21.35 2.76 -0.56
C GLN A 101 -21.54 3.78 -1.69
N THR A 102 -20.46 4.21 -2.36
CA THR A 102 -20.54 5.18 -3.46
C THR A 102 -21.26 4.61 -4.68
N ILE A 103 -21.20 3.29 -4.88
CA ILE A 103 -21.87 2.57 -5.97
C ILE A 103 -23.21 1.96 -5.55
N GLY A 104 -23.71 2.28 -4.35
CA GLY A 104 -24.99 1.79 -3.84
C GLY A 104 -24.99 0.31 -3.46
N ALA A 105 -23.82 -0.30 -3.24
CA ALA A 105 -23.74 -1.67 -2.73
C ALA A 105 -24.30 -1.72 -1.30
N ARG A 106 -25.07 -2.77 -0.99
CA ARG A 106 -25.71 -2.97 0.31
C ARG A 106 -24.75 -3.58 1.33
N GLU A 107 -25.10 -3.43 2.60
CA GLU A 107 -24.45 -4.09 3.73
C GLU A 107 -24.15 -5.56 3.41
N THR A 108 -22.87 -5.90 3.50
CA THR A 108 -22.37 -7.26 3.34
C THR A 108 -22.33 -7.92 4.73
N THR A 109 -22.32 -9.26 4.80
CA THR A 109 -22.12 -9.97 6.08
C THR A 109 -20.68 -9.90 6.60
N ARG A 110 -19.84 -9.05 6.00
CA ARG A 110 -18.40 -8.93 6.26
C ARG A 110 -18.20 -7.95 7.41
N LYS A 111 -17.12 -8.10 8.18
CA LYS A 111 -16.80 -7.18 9.30
C LYS A 111 -15.78 -6.11 8.91
N ASP A 112 -15.81 -5.69 7.66
CA ASP A 112 -14.95 -4.59 7.21
C ASP A 112 -15.41 -3.27 7.78
N ILE A 113 -14.49 -2.32 7.86
CA ILE A 113 -14.79 -0.98 8.34
C ILE A 113 -15.34 -0.19 7.17
N MET A 114 -16.65 0.01 7.16
CA MET A 114 -17.32 0.78 6.11
C MET A 114 -17.14 2.27 6.36
N VAL A 115 -16.76 3.00 5.31
CA VAL A 115 -16.58 4.44 5.30
C VAL A 115 -17.56 5.06 4.28
N PRO A 116 -18.21 6.20 4.60
CA PRO A 116 -19.23 6.81 3.73
C PRO A 116 -18.81 7.08 2.28
N GLY A 117 -17.51 7.29 2.06
CA GLY A 117 -16.92 7.50 0.75
C GLY A 117 -15.50 8.06 0.83
N PRO A 118 -14.84 8.29 -0.32
CA PRO A 118 -13.45 8.75 -0.35
C PRO A 118 -13.23 10.12 0.28
N SER A 119 -14.24 11.00 0.27
CA SER A 119 -14.16 12.34 0.88
C SER A 119 -14.37 12.33 2.41
N ALA A 120 -14.77 11.20 3.01
CA ALA A 120 -15.02 11.07 4.43
C ALA A 120 -13.70 10.91 5.22
N LEU A 121 -12.83 11.92 5.16
CA LEU A 121 -11.48 11.89 5.71
C LEU A 121 -11.45 11.65 7.22
N ASN A 122 -12.44 12.13 7.96
CA ASN A 122 -12.55 11.86 9.39
C ASN A 122 -12.83 10.39 9.67
N ASP A 123 -13.78 9.79 8.96
CA ASP A 123 -14.14 8.37 9.07
C ASP A 123 -12.98 7.47 8.62
N LEU A 124 -12.28 7.83 7.54
CA LEU A 124 -11.03 7.17 7.14
C LEU A 124 -9.97 7.23 8.25
N SER A 125 -9.83 8.38 8.91
CA SER A 125 -8.87 8.59 9.99
C SER A 125 -9.17 7.72 11.22
N LEU A 126 -10.45 7.59 11.57
CA LEU A 126 -10.93 6.73 12.66
C LEU A 126 -10.76 5.25 12.30
N ALA A 127 -11.19 4.86 11.10
CA ALA A 127 -11.06 3.49 10.60
C ALA A 127 -9.61 3.01 10.58
N LEU A 128 -8.68 3.85 10.10
CA LEU A 128 -7.26 3.54 10.14
C LEU A 128 -6.74 3.40 11.57
N ASN A 129 -7.15 4.28 12.48
CA ASN A 129 -6.74 4.21 13.88
C ASN A 129 -7.22 2.91 14.54
N ASP A 130 -8.46 2.52 14.31
CA ASP A 130 -9.05 1.29 14.86
C ASP A 130 -8.38 0.05 14.25
N ALA A 131 -8.13 0.07 12.94
CA ALA A 131 -7.38 -0.99 12.27
C ALA A 131 -5.96 -1.13 12.83
N MET A 132 -5.32 -0.04 13.27
CA MET A 132 -3.99 -0.04 13.88
C MET A 132 -3.99 -0.35 15.40
N SER A 133 -5.15 -0.43 16.06
CA SER A 133 -5.26 -0.48 17.53
C SER A 133 -5.00 -1.86 18.18
N ASP A 134 -4.67 -2.91 17.42
CA ASP A 134 -4.58 -4.28 17.96
C ASP A 134 -3.18 -4.69 18.42
N GLY A 135 -3.07 -4.97 19.73
CA GLY A 135 -2.08 -5.86 20.35
C GLY A 135 -0.63 -5.37 20.42
N PRO A 136 0.03 -5.40 21.60
CA PRO A 136 1.45 -5.06 21.69
C PRO A 136 2.33 -6.09 20.96
N GLY A 137 3.14 -5.63 20.00
CA GLY A 137 4.34 -6.34 19.52
C GLY A 137 4.30 -6.94 18.11
N ARG A 138 3.19 -6.84 17.35
CA ARG A 138 3.16 -7.23 15.93
C ARG A 138 3.29 -6.00 15.03
N ARG A 139 4.02 -6.11 13.92
CA ARG A 139 4.09 -5.03 12.92
C ARG A 139 2.75 -4.89 12.23
N ILE A 140 2.51 -3.69 11.70
CA ILE A 140 1.29 -3.35 11.01
C ILE A 140 1.65 -2.93 9.59
N ARG A 141 0.95 -3.51 8.62
CA ARG A 141 1.03 -3.12 7.21
C ARG A 141 -0.22 -2.38 6.81
N VAL A 142 -0.07 -1.26 6.12
CA VAL A 142 -1.20 -0.49 5.60
C VAL A 142 -1.07 -0.34 4.09
N VAL A 143 -2.08 -0.74 3.35
CA VAL A 143 -2.18 -0.45 1.91
C VAL A 143 -3.19 0.66 1.71
N PHE A 144 -2.78 1.72 1.02
CA PHE A 144 -3.66 2.80 0.60
C PHE A 144 -3.89 2.73 -0.91
N HIS A 145 -5.03 2.19 -1.31
CA HIS A 145 -5.38 1.96 -2.70
C HIS A 145 -6.67 2.72 -3.09
N SER A 146 -6.60 3.83 -3.81
CA SER A 146 -5.43 4.63 -4.22
C SER A 146 -5.50 6.06 -3.66
N LEU A 147 -4.35 6.73 -3.54
CA LEU A 147 -4.32 8.17 -3.18
C LEU A 147 -4.82 9.05 -4.32
N SER A 148 -4.72 8.59 -5.56
CA SER A 148 -5.27 9.33 -6.70
C SER A 148 -6.76 9.53 -6.56
N THR A 149 -7.49 8.49 -6.14
CA THR A 149 -8.93 8.58 -5.92
C THR A 149 -9.24 9.60 -4.83
N LEU A 150 -8.45 9.67 -3.75
CA LEU A 150 -8.66 10.63 -2.68
C LEU A 150 -8.63 12.09 -3.16
N SER A 151 -7.73 12.46 -4.06
CA SER A 151 -7.63 13.84 -4.58
C SER A 151 -8.70 14.18 -5.61
N LEU A 152 -9.38 13.20 -6.21
CA LEU A 152 -10.56 13.46 -7.05
C LEU A 152 -11.75 13.97 -6.22
N TYR A 153 -11.83 13.57 -4.95
CA TYR A 153 -12.93 13.93 -4.05
C TYR A 153 -12.57 15.00 -3.02
N SER A 154 -11.32 15.43 -2.95
CA SER A 154 -10.84 16.38 -1.94
C SER A 154 -9.74 17.29 -2.49
N GLN A 155 -9.72 18.54 -2.02
CA GLN A 155 -8.71 19.51 -2.44
C GLN A 155 -7.29 19.01 -2.11
N PRO A 156 -6.30 19.19 -3.01
CA PRO A 156 -4.94 18.71 -2.83
C PRO A 156 -4.33 19.05 -1.46
N ASP A 157 -4.44 20.30 -1.02
CA ASP A 157 -3.91 20.75 0.29
C ASP A 157 -4.57 20.03 1.48
N THR A 158 -5.86 19.69 1.36
CA THR A 158 -6.59 18.92 2.38
C THR A 158 -6.08 17.49 2.42
N VAL A 159 -5.82 16.88 1.26
CA VAL A 159 -5.25 15.53 1.16
C VAL A 159 -3.85 15.47 1.77
N ILE A 160 -2.98 16.43 1.45
CA ILE A 160 -1.63 16.51 2.03
C ILE A 160 -1.67 16.61 3.56
N LYS A 161 -2.53 17.49 4.12
CA LYS A 161 -2.68 17.62 5.58
C LYS A 161 -3.20 16.34 6.22
N PHE A 162 -4.17 15.68 5.58
CA PHE A 162 -4.67 14.39 6.04
C PHE A 162 -3.56 13.34 6.08
N LEU A 163 -2.79 13.20 4.99
CA LEU A 163 -1.69 12.23 4.91
C LEU A 163 -0.57 12.52 5.91
N GLN A 164 -0.25 13.78 6.18
CA GLN A 164 0.70 14.16 7.24
C GLN A 164 0.26 13.64 8.62
N VAL A 165 -1.03 13.77 8.95
CA VAL A 165 -1.58 13.24 10.21
C VAL A 165 -1.51 11.72 10.24
N ILE A 166 -1.92 11.05 9.15
CA ILE A 166 -1.88 9.59 9.06
C ILE A 166 -0.44 9.06 9.16
N GLN A 167 0.51 9.67 8.46
CA GLN A 167 1.92 9.28 8.52
C GLN A 167 2.49 9.36 9.94
N GLY A 168 2.17 10.43 10.69
CA GLY A 168 2.59 10.55 12.09
C GLY A 168 2.05 9.41 12.95
N ARG A 169 0.79 9.00 12.73
CA ARG A 169 0.18 7.86 13.44
C ARG A 169 0.77 6.53 13.04
N LEU A 170 1.01 6.29 11.75
CA LEU A 170 1.68 5.09 11.24
C LEU A 170 3.06 4.91 11.88
N LYS A 171 3.86 6.00 11.94
CA LYS A 171 5.17 6.00 12.61
C LYS A 171 5.04 5.68 14.10
N GLY A 172 4.08 6.30 14.80
CA GLY A 172 3.82 6.04 16.21
C GLY A 172 3.35 4.61 16.51
N ALA A 173 2.67 3.97 15.56
CA ALA A 173 2.17 2.59 15.65
C ALA A 173 3.19 1.53 15.18
N ASN A 174 4.42 1.92 14.83
CA ASN A 174 5.43 1.05 14.22
C ASN A 174 4.89 0.33 12.96
N ALA A 175 4.17 1.07 12.11
CA ALA A 175 3.55 0.57 10.89
C ALA A 175 4.36 0.94 9.63
N THR A 176 4.29 0.08 8.62
CA THR A 176 4.77 0.36 7.26
C THR A 176 3.58 0.46 6.30
N SER A 177 3.56 1.49 5.46
CA SER A 177 2.48 1.69 4.50
C SER A 177 2.95 1.75 3.04
N ILE A 178 2.12 1.23 2.14
CA ILE A 178 2.24 1.44 0.68
C ILE A 178 1.13 2.38 0.22
N TRP A 179 1.50 3.42 -0.54
CA TRP A 179 0.59 4.35 -1.19
C TRP A 179 0.64 4.19 -2.70
N LEU A 180 -0.49 3.88 -3.32
CA LEU A 180 -0.58 3.77 -4.78
C LEU A 180 -1.00 5.12 -5.38
N VAL A 181 -0.21 5.61 -6.35
CA VAL A 181 -0.42 6.89 -7.03
C VAL A 181 -0.35 6.70 -8.55
N ASP A 182 -1.26 7.34 -9.27
CA ASP A 182 -1.31 7.34 -10.73
C ASP A 182 -0.52 8.51 -11.29
N GLU A 183 0.40 8.16 -12.18
CA GLU A 183 1.15 9.10 -12.98
C GLU A 183 0.21 9.81 -13.97
N GLY A 184 0.40 11.12 -14.13
CA GLY A 184 -0.38 11.93 -15.07
C GLY A 184 -1.77 12.37 -14.59
N MET A 185 -2.27 11.86 -13.47
CA MET A 185 -3.56 12.28 -12.91
C MET A 185 -3.49 13.58 -12.08
N HIS A 186 -2.30 13.95 -11.61
CA HIS A 186 -2.12 15.07 -10.68
C HIS A 186 -1.11 16.08 -11.20
N ASP A 187 -1.22 17.33 -10.73
CA ASP A 187 -0.21 18.33 -11.02
C ASP A 187 1.15 18.01 -10.35
N LYS A 188 2.22 18.58 -10.89
CA LYS A 188 3.58 18.33 -10.39
C LYS A 188 3.75 18.75 -8.92
N LYS A 189 3.07 19.81 -8.48
CA LYS A 189 3.21 20.33 -7.12
C LYS A 189 2.64 19.32 -6.12
N PHE A 190 1.50 18.71 -6.43
CA PHE A 190 0.90 17.67 -5.62
C PHE A 190 1.77 16.42 -5.56
N ILE A 191 2.26 15.93 -6.70
CA ILE A 191 3.18 14.78 -6.75
C ILE A 191 4.43 15.05 -5.90
N THR A 192 5.10 16.19 -6.08
CA THR A 192 6.27 16.56 -5.25
C THR A 192 5.92 16.65 -3.77
N SER A 193 4.70 17.08 -3.43
CA SER A 193 4.25 17.08 -2.02
C SER A 193 4.09 15.65 -1.49
N LEU A 194 3.53 14.71 -2.27
CA LEU A 194 3.44 13.29 -1.90
C LEU A 194 4.82 12.64 -1.77
N GLU A 195 5.72 12.90 -2.72
CA GLU A 195 7.11 12.43 -2.67
C GLU A 195 7.84 12.91 -1.41
N SER A 196 7.56 14.15 -0.97
CA SER A 196 8.15 14.69 0.26
C SER A 196 7.61 14.05 1.54
N LEU A 197 6.41 13.46 1.48
CA LEU A 197 5.82 12.73 2.60
C LEU A 197 6.28 11.28 2.64
N ALA A 198 6.49 10.65 1.48
CA ALA A 198 6.94 9.26 1.42
C ALA A 198 8.41 9.15 1.86
N ASP A 199 8.72 8.12 2.65
CA ASP A 199 10.11 7.83 3.04
C ASP A 199 10.88 7.15 1.88
N GLN A 200 10.15 6.46 0.99
CA GLN A 200 10.68 5.88 -0.24
C GLN A 200 9.67 6.02 -1.39
N VAL A 201 10.15 6.31 -2.60
CA VAL A 201 9.33 6.41 -3.82
C VAL A 201 9.81 5.38 -4.82
N LEU A 202 8.93 4.51 -5.32
CA LEU A 202 9.23 3.60 -6.41
C LEU A 202 8.43 4.04 -7.63
N THR A 203 9.10 4.15 -8.79
CA THR A 203 8.45 4.62 -10.01
C THR A 203 8.40 3.49 -11.03
N LEU A 204 7.19 3.08 -11.38
CA LEU A 204 6.92 2.14 -12.47
C LEU A 204 6.70 2.91 -13.77
N SER A 205 7.39 2.50 -14.83
CA SER A 205 7.23 3.08 -16.17
C SER A 205 7.02 1.98 -17.23
N ASP A 206 6.28 2.27 -18.29
CA ASP A 206 6.16 1.39 -19.46
C ASP A 206 7.14 1.86 -20.55
N LYS A 207 8.05 0.98 -20.94
CA LYS A 207 8.97 1.18 -22.06
C LYS A 207 8.75 0.14 -23.14
N GLY A 208 7.71 0.35 -23.95
CA GLY A 208 7.48 -0.43 -25.17
C GLY A 208 7.12 -1.89 -24.90
N GLY A 209 6.33 -2.15 -23.84
CA GLY A 209 5.86 -3.48 -23.48
C GLY A 209 6.67 -4.18 -22.38
N ALA A 210 7.76 -3.56 -21.92
CA ALA A 210 8.47 -3.93 -20.71
C ALA A 210 8.22 -2.88 -19.63
N HIS A 211 7.82 -3.29 -18.44
CA HIS A 211 7.70 -2.39 -17.30
C HIS A 211 9.05 -2.29 -16.59
N GLU A 212 9.45 -1.07 -16.24
CA GLU A 212 10.67 -0.81 -15.47
C GLU A 212 10.34 -0.17 -14.13
N LEU A 213 10.92 -0.70 -13.05
CA LEU A 213 10.84 -0.16 -11.70
C LEU A 213 12.12 0.62 -11.39
N SER A 214 11.98 1.93 -11.22
CA SER A 214 13.05 2.79 -10.71
C SER A 214 12.97 2.90 -9.18
N ILE A 215 14.11 2.74 -8.53
CA ILE A 215 14.27 2.79 -7.07
C ILE A 215 15.34 3.84 -6.74
N PRO A 216 15.07 4.78 -5.81
CA PRO A 216 16.04 5.77 -5.38
C PRO A 216 17.34 5.11 -4.92
N ASN A 217 18.46 5.68 -5.34
CA ASN A 217 19.82 5.20 -5.07
C ASN A 217 20.19 3.87 -5.74
N ILE A 218 19.33 3.34 -6.63
CA ILE A 218 19.66 2.19 -7.47
C ILE A 218 19.84 2.71 -8.91
N PRO A 219 21.07 2.63 -9.47
CA PRO A 219 21.39 3.32 -10.71
C PRO A 219 20.72 2.72 -11.95
N ILE A 220 20.32 1.45 -11.89
CA ILE A 220 19.75 0.72 -13.02
C ILE A 220 18.29 0.36 -12.68
N PRO A 221 17.30 0.80 -13.48
CA PRO A 221 15.92 0.37 -13.33
C PRO A 221 15.81 -1.16 -13.46
N LEU A 222 14.96 -1.76 -12.64
CA LEU A 222 14.70 -3.19 -12.68
C LEU A 222 13.62 -3.49 -13.71
N SER A 223 13.83 -4.48 -14.57
CA SER A 223 12.77 -4.96 -15.43
C SER A 223 11.76 -5.77 -14.60
N VAL A 224 10.48 -5.46 -14.76
CA VAL A 224 9.40 -6.13 -14.02
C VAL A 224 8.33 -6.64 -14.96
N ARG A 225 7.73 -7.79 -14.59
CA ARG A 225 6.56 -8.34 -15.28
C ARG A 225 5.54 -8.86 -14.27
N THR A 226 4.28 -8.87 -14.66
CA THR A 226 3.21 -9.53 -13.89
C THR A 226 2.93 -10.90 -14.53
N GLY A 227 3.40 -11.96 -13.87
CA GLY A 227 3.13 -13.35 -14.22
C GLY A 227 1.91 -13.90 -13.46
N ALA A 228 1.68 -15.22 -13.60
CA ALA A 228 0.57 -15.91 -12.94
C ALA A 228 0.68 -15.94 -11.40
N ALA A 229 1.89 -15.82 -10.86
CA ALA A 229 2.17 -15.79 -9.43
C ALA A 229 2.35 -14.36 -8.87
N GLY A 230 2.07 -13.33 -9.68
CA GLY A 230 2.28 -11.94 -9.34
C GLY A 230 3.48 -11.31 -10.02
N LEU A 231 4.09 -10.32 -9.37
CA LEU A 231 5.17 -9.51 -9.89
C LEU A 231 6.51 -10.24 -9.78
N GLU A 232 7.27 -10.24 -10.87
CA GLU A 232 8.59 -10.85 -10.99
C GLU A 232 9.61 -9.81 -11.45
N ILE A 233 10.79 -9.81 -10.81
CA ILE A 233 11.95 -9.02 -11.23
C ILE A 233 12.79 -9.88 -12.19
N LEU A 234 13.18 -9.33 -13.34
CA LEU A 234 13.91 -10.02 -14.41
C LEU A 234 15.42 -9.76 -14.39
#